data_AF-A0A7X1HK17-F1
#
_entry.id   AF-A0A7X1HK17-F1
#
_cell.length_a   1.000
_cell.length_b   1.000
_cell.length_c   1.000
_cell.angle_alpha   90.00
_cell.angle_beta   90.00
_cell.angle_gamma   90.00
#
_symmetry.space_group_name_H-M   'P 1'
#
loop_
_entity.id
_entity.type
_entity.pdbx_description
1 polymer ?
#
loop_
_entity_poly.entity_id
_entity_poly.type
_entity_poly.pdbx_seq_one_letter_code
_entity_poly.pdbx_strand_id
1 'polypeptide(L)'
;PEKAEIVRRIFVLYADGMSPRDIAQLLNKEGVPGPRGAKWRDTAIRGHVSRGTGILNNESYNGRTVWNRRKYRKSPQTEKRTARANDASEWIFTPAPRMRIVSDELWQRVKERQRQVGEKFDYGQSNRLNTTHRPEYLLSGMLQCAECGGPYAISGKDRYSCTNRKKRLPIDDLGGECCGNSKTITRHELEERVLNCLPAAFYSLEIFDRISKKMIAFETGKLTAIPSLKDEIAKELSAIERQQKNLAQQIQERLAEGRPRLAILDDQLDELEAKREQLARELATVEEPAQDFKGRIEKLKTQFNPANIGIAIRKLIFLARNNADEAAKRRLMPIVRDLIQTVVIGKTP
;
A
#
# COMPACT_ATOMS: atom_id res chain seq x y z
N PRO A 1 -13.86 29.48 -17.41
CA PRO A 1 -14.08 30.75 -16.66
C PRO A 1 -14.61 30.52 -15.25
N GLU A 2 -15.74 29.84 -15.10
CA GLU A 2 -16.43 29.62 -13.82
C GLU A 2 -15.56 28.92 -12.75
N LYS A 3 -14.88 27.81 -13.11
CA LYS A 3 -13.97 27.10 -12.19
C LYS A 3 -12.80 27.96 -11.72
N ALA A 4 -12.35 28.93 -12.54
CA ALA A 4 -11.25 29.82 -12.17
C ALA A 4 -11.68 30.83 -11.11
N GLU A 5 -12.94 31.28 -11.15
CA GLU A 5 -13.49 32.18 -10.12
C GLU A 5 -13.55 31.49 -8.75
N ILE A 6 -14.00 30.23 -8.71
CA ILE A 6 -14.02 29.44 -7.47
C ILE A 6 -12.61 29.28 -6.91
N VAL A 7 -11.61 29.01 -7.76
CA VAL A 7 -10.21 28.94 -7.32
C VAL A 7 -9.75 30.27 -6.74
N ARG A 8 -10.00 31.39 -7.43
CA ARG A 8 -9.61 32.72 -6.95
C ARG A 8 -10.27 33.05 -5.61
N ARG A 9 -11.57 32.76 -5.47
CA ARG A 9 -12.32 32.89 -4.22
C ARG A 9 -11.72 32.06 -3.09
N ILE A 10 -11.34 30.81 -3.33
CA ILE A 10 -10.68 29.96 -2.32
C ILE A 10 -9.36 30.59 -1.84
N PHE A 11 -8.58 31.17 -2.75
CA PHE A 11 -7.33 31.85 -2.39
C PHE A 11 -7.58 33.09 -1.54
N VAL A 12 -8.57 33.92 -1.90
CA VAL A 12 -8.97 35.11 -1.13
C VAL A 12 -9.45 34.72 0.26
N LEU A 13 -10.43 33.83 0.37
CA LEU A 13 -10.97 33.37 1.66
C LEU A 13 -9.88 32.80 2.57
N TYR A 14 -8.92 32.06 2.00
CA TYR A 14 -7.78 31.56 2.75
C TYR A 14 -6.82 32.70 3.13
N ALA A 15 -6.49 33.63 2.23
CA ALA A 15 -5.64 34.77 2.55
C ALA A 15 -6.24 35.67 3.64
N ASP A 16 -7.57 35.69 3.77
CA ASP A 16 -8.32 36.49 4.75
C ASP A 16 -8.59 35.74 6.07
N GLY A 17 -8.02 34.54 6.24
CA GLY A 17 -8.01 33.85 7.53
C GLY A 17 -8.96 32.67 7.67
N MET A 18 -9.82 32.36 6.69
CA MET A 18 -10.67 31.16 6.79
C MET A 18 -9.84 29.87 6.70
N SER A 19 -10.17 28.86 7.50
CA SER A 19 -9.47 27.57 7.42
C SER A 19 -9.92 26.78 6.19
N PRO A 20 -9.10 25.86 5.64
CA PRO A 20 -9.53 24.99 4.53
C PRO A 20 -10.78 24.16 4.85
N ARG A 21 -11.04 23.88 6.14
CA ARG A 21 -12.27 23.22 6.58
C ARG A 21 -13.48 24.12 6.44
N ASP A 22 -13.37 25.37 6.87
CA ASP A 22 -14.49 26.31 6.84
C ASP A 22 -14.81 26.71 5.40
N ILE A 23 -13.79 26.89 4.57
CA ILE A 23 -13.97 27.13 3.12
C ILE A 23 -14.70 25.95 2.46
N ALA A 24 -14.31 24.71 2.77
CA ALA A 24 -15.01 23.54 2.22
C ALA A 24 -16.48 23.49 2.66
N GLN A 25 -16.77 23.80 3.93
CA GLN A 25 -18.14 23.83 4.44
C GLN A 25 -18.96 24.95 3.80
N LEU A 26 -18.39 26.14 3.62
CA LEU A 26 -19.03 27.27 2.96
C LEU A 26 -19.41 26.90 1.52
N LEU A 27 -18.47 26.40 0.72
CA LEU A 27 -18.71 26.03 -0.67
C LEU A 27 -19.76 24.92 -0.80
N ASN A 28 -19.72 23.93 0.11
CA ASN A 28 -20.75 22.88 0.14
C ASN A 28 -22.13 23.41 0.51
N LYS A 29 -22.21 24.35 1.47
CA LYS A 29 -23.47 24.99 1.87
C LYS A 29 -24.12 25.78 0.73
N GLU A 30 -23.29 26.38 -0.11
CA GLU A 30 -23.72 27.13 -1.31
C GLU A 30 -24.00 26.25 -2.52
N GLY A 31 -23.87 24.92 -2.39
CA GLY A 31 -24.09 23.99 -3.50
C GLY A 31 -23.01 24.02 -4.59
N VAL A 32 -21.84 24.63 -4.33
CA VAL A 32 -20.76 24.71 -5.32
C VAL A 32 -20.12 23.33 -5.51
N PRO A 33 -20.14 22.75 -6.72
CA PRO A 33 -19.56 21.43 -6.95
C PRO A 33 -18.04 21.47 -6.82
N GLY A 34 -17.47 20.51 -6.11
CA GLY A 34 -16.03 20.35 -5.99
C GLY A 34 -15.40 19.65 -7.20
N PRO A 35 -14.08 19.37 -7.13
CA PRO A 35 -13.37 18.69 -8.20
C PRO A 35 -14.03 17.36 -8.58
N ARG A 36 -14.26 17.16 -9.89
CA ARG A 36 -14.97 15.98 -10.44
C ARG A 36 -16.41 15.80 -9.95
N GLY A 37 -17.07 16.89 -9.52
CA GLY A 37 -18.46 16.86 -9.05
C GLY A 37 -18.63 16.38 -7.60
N ALA A 38 -17.55 16.02 -6.91
CA ALA A 38 -17.60 15.60 -5.51
C ALA A 38 -17.80 16.80 -4.56
N LYS A 39 -18.33 16.56 -3.35
CA LYS A 39 -18.39 17.58 -2.29
C LYS A 39 -16.99 18.06 -1.89
N TRP A 40 -16.85 19.34 -1.55
CA TRP A 40 -15.59 19.91 -1.08
C TRP A 40 -15.13 19.27 0.23
N ARG A 41 -13.85 18.90 0.28
CA ARG A 41 -13.16 18.44 1.49
C ARG A 41 -11.97 19.35 1.75
N ASP A 42 -11.63 19.55 3.01
CA ASP A 42 -10.48 20.37 3.44
C ASP A 42 -9.16 19.89 2.82
N THR A 43 -9.02 18.58 2.61
CA THR A 43 -7.86 17.97 1.97
C THR A 43 -7.70 18.34 0.50
N ALA A 44 -8.80 18.61 -0.22
CA ALA A 44 -8.74 19.06 -1.61
C ALA A 44 -8.25 20.52 -1.70
N ILE A 45 -8.61 21.36 -0.72
CA ILE A 45 -8.18 22.76 -0.65
C ILE A 45 -6.73 22.86 -0.14
N ARG A 46 -6.46 22.29 1.04
CA ARG A 46 -5.15 22.35 1.72
C ARG A 46 -4.08 21.57 0.99
N GLY A 47 -4.41 20.36 0.54
CA GLY A 47 -3.50 19.40 -0.07
C GLY A 47 -2.19 19.20 0.68
N HIS A 48 -1.10 18.98 -0.06
CA HIS A 48 0.23 18.74 0.49
C HIS A 48 1.24 19.69 -0.14
N VAL A 49 1.81 20.58 0.68
CA VAL A 49 2.69 21.67 0.24
C VAL A 49 3.88 21.12 -0.56
N SER A 50 4.65 20.18 0.00
CA SER A 50 5.82 19.63 -0.72
C SER A 50 5.49 18.78 -1.94
N ARG A 51 4.25 18.31 -2.11
CA ARG A 51 3.82 17.62 -3.33
C ARG A 51 3.21 18.58 -4.35
N GLY A 52 2.96 19.84 -3.96
CA GLY A 52 2.17 20.82 -4.68
C GLY A 52 0.77 20.33 -5.06
N THR A 53 0.16 19.52 -4.19
CA THR A 53 -1.21 19.03 -4.41
C THR A 53 -2.21 19.90 -3.68
N GLY A 54 -3.47 19.87 -4.14
CA GLY A 54 -4.56 20.68 -3.60
C GLY A 54 -4.63 22.07 -4.21
N ILE A 55 -5.76 22.75 -4.02
CA ILE A 55 -6.05 24.03 -4.66
C ILE A 55 -4.99 25.09 -4.30
N LEU A 56 -4.62 25.19 -3.02
CA LEU A 56 -3.70 26.23 -2.53
C LEU A 56 -2.23 26.00 -2.91
N ASN A 57 -1.88 24.85 -3.50
CA ASN A 57 -0.49 24.52 -3.83
C ASN A 57 -0.26 24.24 -5.32
N ASN A 58 -1.29 24.33 -6.16
CA ASN A 58 -1.11 24.09 -7.58
C ASN A 58 -0.47 25.33 -8.25
N GLU A 59 0.80 25.22 -8.62
CA GLU A 59 1.57 26.33 -9.18
C GLU A 59 1.07 26.80 -10.54
N SER A 60 0.29 25.98 -11.26
CA SER A 60 -0.27 26.42 -12.54
C SER A 60 -1.20 27.62 -12.36
N TYR A 61 -1.83 27.76 -11.19
CA TYR A 61 -2.68 28.92 -10.86
C TYR A 61 -1.89 30.22 -10.74
N ASN A 62 -0.57 30.16 -10.49
CA ASN A 62 0.31 31.33 -10.57
C ASN A 62 0.99 31.48 -11.95
N GLY A 63 0.60 30.66 -12.93
CA GLY A 63 1.15 30.72 -14.28
C GLY A 63 2.51 30.06 -14.45
N ARG A 64 2.81 28.98 -13.70
CA ARG A 64 4.03 28.18 -13.88
C ARG A 64 3.73 26.69 -13.71
N THR A 65 4.40 25.84 -14.48
CA THR A 65 4.36 24.39 -14.31
C THR A 65 5.64 23.91 -13.66
N VAL A 66 5.55 22.92 -12.79
CA VAL A 66 6.70 22.33 -12.10
C VAL A 66 6.77 20.84 -12.43
N TRP A 67 7.88 20.43 -13.02
CA TRP A 67 8.15 19.04 -13.38
C TRP A 67 9.30 18.47 -12.53
N ASN A 68 9.45 17.15 -12.58
CA ASN A 68 10.49 16.40 -11.86
C ASN A 68 10.49 16.51 -10.32
N ARG A 69 9.32 16.70 -9.70
CA ARG A 69 9.22 16.77 -8.22
C ARG A 69 9.57 15.48 -7.50
N ARG A 70 9.35 14.34 -8.17
CA ARG A 70 9.37 13.02 -7.55
C ARG A 70 9.76 11.95 -8.56
N LYS A 71 10.55 10.99 -8.08
CA LYS A 71 10.78 9.72 -8.77
C LYS A 71 10.09 8.59 -8.05
N TYR A 72 9.72 7.58 -8.82
CA TYR A 72 9.10 6.38 -8.29
C TYR A 72 10.04 5.21 -8.45
N ARG A 73 10.32 4.50 -7.35
CA ARG A 73 11.18 3.30 -7.36
C ARG A 73 10.42 2.11 -6.80
N LYS A 74 10.49 0.97 -7.49
CA LYS A 74 9.97 -0.30 -6.99
C LYS A 74 10.92 -0.80 -5.90
N SER A 75 10.37 -1.16 -4.74
CA SER A 75 11.13 -1.80 -3.67
C SER A 75 11.44 -3.25 -4.07
N PRO A 76 12.70 -3.71 -4.02
CA PRO A 76 13.04 -5.10 -4.32
C PRO A 76 12.40 -6.09 -3.34
N GLN A 77 12.25 -5.74 -2.06
CA GLN A 77 11.73 -6.66 -1.03
C GLN A 77 10.20 -6.73 -0.97
N THR A 78 9.51 -5.64 -1.30
CA THR A 78 8.05 -5.56 -1.14
C THR A 78 7.30 -5.45 -2.45
N GLU A 79 8.02 -5.31 -3.56
CA GLU A 79 7.51 -5.03 -4.90
C GLU A 79 6.61 -3.77 -5.01
N LYS A 80 6.47 -3.01 -3.93
CA LYS A 80 5.64 -1.80 -3.88
C LYS A 80 6.40 -0.64 -4.51
N ARG A 81 5.69 0.13 -5.33
CA ARG A 81 6.19 1.38 -5.91
C ARG A 81 6.13 2.48 -4.85
N THR A 82 7.29 3.01 -4.46
CA THR A 82 7.39 4.09 -3.47
C THR A 82 7.77 5.40 -4.16
N ALA A 83 7.10 6.49 -3.77
CA ALA A 83 7.41 7.83 -4.27
C ALA A 83 8.48 8.48 -3.39
N ARG A 84 9.59 8.92 -3.98
CA ARG A 84 10.64 9.70 -3.31
C ARG A 84 10.64 11.12 -3.87
N ALA A 85 10.79 12.11 -3.00
CA ALA A 85 10.99 13.49 -3.44
C ALA A 85 12.36 13.60 -4.12
N ASN A 86 12.40 14.36 -5.22
CA ASN A 86 13.65 14.78 -5.83
C ASN A 86 14.12 16.09 -5.19
N ASP A 87 15.40 16.39 -5.30
CA ASP A 87 15.95 17.63 -4.79
C ASP A 87 15.31 18.83 -5.51
N ALA A 88 15.12 19.95 -4.80
CA ALA A 88 14.50 21.14 -5.38
C ALA A 88 15.34 21.72 -6.54
N SER A 89 16.66 21.52 -6.54
CA SER A 89 17.56 21.89 -7.63
C SER A 89 17.32 21.08 -8.91
N GLU A 90 16.74 19.88 -8.81
CA GLU A 90 16.38 19.05 -9.96
C GLU A 90 15.00 19.40 -10.53
N TRP A 91 14.26 20.33 -9.91
CA TRP A 91 12.92 20.70 -10.35
C TRP A 91 12.98 21.61 -11.57
N ILE A 92 12.19 21.28 -12.59
CA ILE A 92 12.12 22.06 -13.82
C ILE A 92 10.90 22.97 -13.74
N PHE A 93 11.13 24.29 -13.79
CA PHE A 93 10.10 25.31 -13.80
C PHE A 93 9.89 25.83 -15.22
N THR A 94 8.66 25.78 -15.71
CA THR A 94 8.32 26.31 -17.04
C THR A 94 7.26 27.39 -16.89
N PRO A 95 7.47 28.60 -17.45
CA PRO A 95 6.43 29.63 -17.50
C PRO A 95 5.18 29.14 -18.24
N ALA A 96 4.02 29.36 -17.66
CA ALA A 96 2.72 29.04 -18.23
C ALA A 96 1.69 30.17 -17.99
N PRO A 97 1.91 31.40 -18.51
CA PRO A 97 1.06 32.56 -18.19
C PRO A 97 -0.43 32.34 -18.50
N ARG A 98 -0.74 31.61 -19.57
CA ARG A 98 -2.12 31.27 -19.97
C ARG A 98 -2.92 30.46 -18.93
N MET A 99 -2.25 29.84 -17.96
CA MET A 99 -2.89 29.06 -16.89
C MET A 99 -3.10 29.87 -15.62
N ARG A 100 -2.61 31.11 -15.56
CA ARG A 100 -2.68 31.97 -14.38
C ARG A 100 -4.13 32.30 -14.02
N ILE A 101 -4.45 32.13 -12.75
CA ILE A 101 -5.76 32.42 -12.15
C ILE A 101 -5.64 33.47 -11.04
N VAL A 102 -4.54 33.42 -10.27
CA VAL A 102 -4.27 34.31 -9.14
C VAL A 102 -3.07 35.22 -9.45
N SER A 103 -3.05 36.40 -8.84
CA SER A 103 -1.90 37.31 -8.91
C SER A 103 -0.73 36.78 -8.08
N ASP A 104 0.48 37.24 -8.41
CA ASP A 104 1.67 36.94 -7.62
C ASP A 104 1.50 37.42 -6.17
N GLU A 105 0.89 38.58 -5.95
CA GLU A 105 0.59 39.12 -4.61
C GLU A 105 -0.31 38.17 -3.79
N LEU A 106 -1.44 37.74 -4.34
CA LEU A 106 -2.36 36.83 -3.66
C LEU A 106 -1.70 35.47 -3.40
N TRP A 107 -0.91 34.97 -4.35
CA TRP A 107 -0.13 33.76 -4.17
C TRP A 107 0.83 33.88 -2.98
N GLN A 108 1.60 34.97 -2.90
CA GLN A 108 2.54 35.19 -1.80
C GLN A 108 1.83 35.32 -0.45
N ARG A 109 0.71 36.06 -0.37
CA ARG A 109 -0.11 36.13 0.86
C ARG A 109 -0.53 34.74 1.36
N VAL A 110 -0.97 33.87 0.45
CA VAL A 110 -1.34 32.48 0.79
C VAL A 110 -0.13 31.67 1.27
N LYS A 111 1.03 31.80 0.61
CA LYS A 111 2.24 31.05 1.01
C LYS A 111 2.80 31.51 2.34
N GLU A 112 2.80 32.81 2.60
CA GLU A 112 3.20 33.36 3.88
C GLU A 112 2.28 32.87 5.01
N ARG A 113 0.96 32.88 4.78
CA ARG A 113 0.01 32.29 5.74
C ARG A 113 0.26 30.81 5.97
N GLN A 114 0.53 30.03 4.92
CA GLN A 114 0.86 28.60 5.05
C GLN A 114 2.12 28.39 5.91
N ARG A 115 3.13 29.26 5.77
CA ARG A 115 4.35 29.25 6.57
C ARG A 115 4.06 29.57 8.04
N GLN A 116 3.37 30.66 8.33
CA GLN A 116 2.98 31.05 9.69
C GLN A 116 2.14 29.99 10.40
N VAL A 117 1.21 29.37 9.68
CA VAL A 117 0.42 28.25 10.20
C VAL A 117 1.32 27.03 10.41
N GLY A 118 2.20 26.72 9.45
CA GLY A 118 3.15 25.61 9.55
C GLY A 118 4.08 25.71 10.76
N GLU A 119 4.65 26.88 11.01
CA GLU A 119 5.54 27.17 12.16
C GLU A 119 4.80 26.97 13.50
N LYS A 120 3.52 27.35 13.59
CA LYS A 120 2.68 27.11 14.78
C LYS A 120 2.33 25.64 15.01
N PHE A 121 2.44 24.81 13.97
CA PHE A 121 2.10 23.38 13.99
C PHE A 121 3.29 22.49 13.69
N ASP A 122 4.54 22.98 13.87
CA ASP A 122 5.75 22.15 13.82
C ASP A 122 5.77 21.23 15.04
N TYR A 123 4.89 20.23 15.02
CA TYR A 123 5.07 19.00 15.76
C TYR A 123 6.40 18.45 15.26
N GLY A 124 7.42 18.54 16.10
CA GLY A 124 8.72 17.96 15.83
C GLY A 124 8.61 16.56 15.23
N GLN A 125 9.68 16.13 14.59
CA GLN A 125 9.81 14.87 13.84
C GLN A 125 9.34 13.58 14.58
N SER A 126 8.91 13.67 15.84
CA SER A 126 8.24 12.65 16.65
C SER A 126 6.74 12.46 16.40
N ASN A 127 6.11 13.12 15.41
CA ASN A 127 4.69 12.90 15.16
C ASN A 127 4.44 11.46 14.66
N ARG A 128 3.99 10.58 15.58
CA ARG A 128 3.61 9.17 15.36
C ARG A 128 2.49 8.99 14.29
N LEU A 129 2.01 10.09 13.72
CA LEU A 129 1.03 10.18 12.63
C LEU A 129 1.65 10.26 11.23
N ASN A 130 2.98 10.19 11.10
CA ASN A 130 3.67 10.07 9.82
C ASN A 130 3.10 8.90 8.99
N THR A 131 2.83 9.14 7.70
CA THR A 131 2.23 8.15 6.78
C THR A 131 3.06 6.86 6.66
N THR A 132 4.37 6.94 6.88
CA THR A 132 5.31 5.81 6.86
C THR A 132 5.24 4.94 8.13
N HIS A 133 4.67 5.45 9.23
CA HIS A 133 4.62 4.79 10.54
C HIS A 133 3.22 4.61 11.11
N ARG A 134 2.15 4.91 10.36
CA ARG A 134 0.80 4.75 10.88
C ARG A 134 0.54 3.26 11.12
N PRO A 135 0.38 2.81 12.38
CA PRO A 135 0.13 1.40 12.65
C PRO A 135 -1.19 1.02 11.97
N GLU A 136 -1.17 -0.05 11.18
CA GLU A 136 -2.41 -0.71 10.79
C GLU A 136 -2.97 -1.43 12.02
N TYR A 137 -4.17 -1.02 12.44
CA TYR A 137 -4.95 -1.67 13.48
C TYR A 137 -5.90 -2.70 12.89
N LEU A 138 -6.42 -3.58 13.73
CA LEU A 138 -7.20 -4.77 13.33
C LEU A 138 -8.34 -4.44 12.35
N LEU A 139 -9.04 -3.33 12.58
CA LEU A 139 -10.24 -2.92 11.83
C LEU A 139 -9.99 -1.74 10.88
N SER A 140 -8.72 -1.42 10.58
CA SER A 140 -8.38 -0.28 9.71
C SER A 140 -8.99 -0.45 8.32
N GLY A 141 -9.80 0.53 7.89
CA GLY A 141 -10.44 0.54 6.58
C GLY A 141 -11.76 -0.22 6.48
N MET A 142 -12.24 -0.83 7.57
CA MET A 142 -13.44 -1.68 7.58
C MET A 142 -14.64 -1.02 8.27
N LEU A 143 -14.49 0.19 8.81
CA LEU A 143 -15.49 0.80 9.67
C LEU A 143 -16.40 1.78 8.90
N GLN A 144 -17.71 1.58 9.02
CA GLN A 144 -18.72 2.39 8.33
C GLN A 144 -19.76 2.95 9.31
N CYS A 145 -20.26 4.15 9.02
CA CYS A 145 -21.37 4.76 9.73
C CYS A 145 -22.69 4.17 9.24
N ALA A 146 -23.56 3.71 10.15
CA ALA A 146 -24.87 3.19 9.79
C ALA A 146 -25.81 4.24 9.17
N GLU A 147 -25.62 5.52 9.50
CA GLU A 147 -26.50 6.59 9.06
C GLU A 147 -26.13 7.13 7.68
N CYS A 148 -24.87 7.52 7.48
CA CYS A 148 -24.44 8.18 6.23
C CYS A 148 -23.63 7.30 5.29
N GLY A 149 -23.43 6.02 5.63
CA GLY A 149 -22.53 5.13 4.90
C GLY A 149 -21.05 5.57 4.88
N GLY A 150 -20.70 6.66 5.56
CA GLY A 150 -19.36 7.24 5.55
C GLY A 150 -18.36 6.49 6.42
N PRO A 151 -17.05 6.65 6.17
CA PRO A 151 -16.03 5.91 6.91
C PRO A 151 -15.86 6.44 8.34
N TYR A 152 -15.62 5.53 9.27
CA TYR A 152 -15.11 5.82 10.61
C TYR A 152 -13.59 5.80 10.60
N ALA A 153 -12.96 6.86 11.13
CA ALA A 153 -11.51 6.94 11.24
C ALA A 153 -11.09 7.47 12.61
N ILE A 154 -9.85 7.18 12.98
CA ILE A 154 -9.25 7.67 14.22
C ILE A 154 -9.23 9.20 14.18
N SER A 155 -9.84 9.82 15.17
CA SER A 155 -10.08 11.27 15.22
C SER A 155 -9.56 11.95 16.49
N GLY A 156 -9.04 11.16 17.44
CA GLY A 156 -8.39 11.55 18.70
C GLY A 156 -7.51 10.39 19.22
N LYS A 157 -7.13 10.41 20.51
CA LYS A 157 -6.35 9.33 21.15
C LYS A 157 -7.12 8.00 21.09
N ASP A 158 -6.75 7.15 20.12
CA ASP A 158 -7.33 5.83 19.87
C ASP A 158 -8.87 5.78 19.82
N ARG A 159 -9.50 6.81 19.26
CA ARG A 159 -10.97 6.92 19.18
C ARG A 159 -11.42 7.06 17.74
N TYR A 160 -12.36 6.20 17.34
CA TYR A 160 -13.02 6.25 16.05
C TYR A 160 -14.25 7.16 16.09
N SER A 161 -14.45 7.93 15.02
CA SER A 161 -15.65 8.73 14.80
C SER A 161 -15.99 8.82 13.31
N CYS A 162 -17.26 9.06 12.99
CA CYS A 162 -17.71 9.33 11.62
C CYS A 162 -16.97 10.54 11.02
N THR A 163 -16.21 10.29 9.94
CA THR A 163 -15.42 11.35 9.29
C THR A 163 -16.30 12.35 8.56
N ASN A 164 -17.38 11.90 7.92
CA ASN A 164 -18.33 12.76 7.21
C ASN A 164 -19.00 13.75 8.18
N ARG A 165 -19.48 13.27 9.34
CA ARG A 165 -19.98 14.15 10.42
C ARG A 165 -18.92 15.14 10.89
N LYS A 166 -17.71 14.66 11.23
CA LYS A 166 -16.63 15.54 11.73
C LYS A 166 -16.33 16.66 10.73
N LYS A 167 -16.42 16.37 9.43
CA LYS A 167 -16.17 17.35 8.36
C LYS A 167 -17.41 18.16 7.97
N ARG A 168 -18.60 17.84 8.50
CA ARG A 168 -19.90 18.41 8.10
C ARG A 168 -20.10 18.31 6.59
N LEU A 169 -19.90 17.11 6.06
CA LEU A 169 -20.16 16.85 4.65
C LEU A 169 -21.66 16.63 4.44
N PRO A 170 -22.28 17.35 3.48
CA PRO A 170 -23.63 17.06 3.05
C PRO A 170 -23.67 15.72 2.30
N ILE A 171 -24.65 14.88 2.61
CA ILE A 171 -24.79 13.52 2.09
C ILE A 171 -26.08 13.43 1.30
N ASP A 172 -25.99 13.02 0.04
CA ASP A 172 -27.13 13.01 -0.87
C ASP A 172 -28.21 12.00 -0.41
N ASP A 173 -27.80 10.82 0.10
CA ASP A 173 -28.69 9.82 0.71
C ASP A 173 -29.43 10.33 1.97
N LEU A 174 -28.95 11.43 2.58
CA LEU A 174 -29.60 12.12 3.70
C LEU A 174 -30.28 13.43 3.25
N GLY A 175 -30.70 13.52 1.98
CA GLY A 175 -31.36 14.73 1.44
C GLY A 175 -30.46 15.95 1.38
N GLY A 176 -29.14 15.76 1.35
CA GLY A 176 -28.16 16.85 1.42
C GLY A 176 -27.84 17.31 2.85
N GLU A 177 -28.36 16.65 3.88
CA GLU A 177 -28.04 16.96 5.27
C GLU A 177 -26.68 16.41 5.71
N CYS A 178 -26.18 16.93 6.83
CA CYS A 178 -24.98 16.43 7.48
C CYS A 178 -25.31 15.25 8.40
N CYS A 179 -24.48 14.21 8.37
CA CYS A 179 -24.63 13.05 9.27
C CYS A 179 -24.72 13.45 10.76
N GLY A 180 -25.80 13.03 11.43
CA GLY A 180 -26.05 13.29 12.85
C GLY A 180 -25.31 12.36 13.82
N ASN A 181 -24.79 11.23 13.36
CA ASN A 181 -24.21 10.17 14.19
C ASN A 181 -22.95 10.62 14.92
N SER A 182 -23.16 11.06 16.17
CA SER A 182 -22.14 11.53 17.09
C SER A 182 -21.42 10.40 17.83
N LYS A 183 -21.80 9.13 17.60
CA LYS A 183 -21.20 7.99 18.31
C LYS A 183 -19.71 7.94 18.03
N THR A 184 -18.94 7.97 19.12
CA THR A 184 -17.52 7.66 19.11
C THR A 184 -17.29 6.40 19.92
N ILE A 185 -16.27 5.64 19.55
CA ILE A 185 -15.89 4.40 20.22
C ILE A 185 -14.38 4.30 20.28
N THR A 186 -13.83 3.78 21.38
CA THR A 186 -12.39 3.56 21.47
C THR A 186 -11.98 2.39 20.56
N ARG A 187 -10.73 2.40 20.09
CA ARG A 187 -10.16 1.31 19.30
C ARG A 187 -10.29 -0.02 20.03
N HIS A 188 -9.85 -0.02 21.28
CA HIS A 188 -9.85 -1.17 22.17
C HIS A 188 -11.25 -1.77 22.35
N GLU A 189 -12.23 -0.94 22.73
CA GLU A 189 -13.62 -1.38 22.90
C GLU A 189 -14.21 -1.95 21.60
N LEU A 190 -13.94 -1.31 20.46
CA LEU A 190 -14.45 -1.77 19.17
C LEU A 190 -13.82 -3.10 18.74
N GLU A 191 -12.50 -3.22 18.85
CA GLU A 191 -11.77 -4.45 18.54
C GLU A 191 -12.22 -5.60 19.43
N GLU A 192 -12.39 -5.36 20.73
CA GLU A 192 -12.88 -6.36 21.69
C GLU A 192 -14.27 -6.87 21.33
N ARG A 193 -15.23 -5.97 21.04
CA ARG A 193 -16.58 -6.37 20.61
C ARG A 193 -16.54 -7.26 19.37
N VAL A 194 -15.74 -6.88 18.37
CA VAL A 194 -15.59 -7.69 17.15
C VAL A 194 -14.97 -9.06 17.46
N LEU A 195 -13.87 -9.10 18.22
CA LEU A 195 -13.20 -10.34 18.62
C LEU A 195 -14.08 -11.24 19.52
N ASN A 196 -15.06 -10.68 20.22
CA ASN A 196 -16.03 -11.43 21.01
C ASN A 196 -17.10 -12.10 20.15
N CYS A 197 -17.48 -11.50 19.02
CA CYS A 197 -18.44 -12.09 18.07
C CYS A 197 -17.82 -13.16 17.16
N LEU A 198 -16.50 -13.09 16.92
CA LEU A 198 -15.82 -13.99 15.98
C LEU A 198 -15.98 -15.49 16.28
N PRO A 199 -15.82 -16.00 17.53
CA PRO A 199 -15.98 -17.43 17.81
C PRO A 199 -17.31 -18.00 17.32
N ALA A 200 -18.42 -17.30 17.53
CA ALA A 200 -19.74 -17.74 17.06
C ALA A 200 -19.80 -17.83 15.52
N ALA A 201 -19.19 -16.88 14.82
CA ALA A 201 -19.10 -16.90 13.35
C ALA A 201 -18.17 -18.00 12.82
N PHE A 202 -17.20 -18.47 13.61
CA PHE A 202 -16.30 -19.56 13.21
C PHE A 202 -16.99 -20.93 13.12
N TYR A 203 -18.06 -21.15 13.89
CA TYR A 203 -18.76 -22.44 13.94
C TYR A 203 -19.69 -22.68 12.75
N SER A 204 -20.06 -21.66 11.98
CA SER A 204 -21.07 -21.79 10.91
C SER A 204 -20.53 -21.91 9.48
N LEU A 205 -19.21 -21.77 9.27
CA LEU A 205 -18.67 -21.46 7.93
C LEU A 205 -17.52 -22.37 7.44
N GLU A 206 -17.28 -23.55 8.04
CA GLU A 206 -16.14 -24.44 7.67
C GLU A 206 -14.79 -23.70 7.55
N ILE A 207 -14.63 -22.63 8.34
CA ILE A 207 -13.51 -21.69 8.17
C ILE A 207 -12.18 -22.38 8.47
N PHE A 208 -12.19 -23.32 9.42
CA PHE A 208 -11.01 -24.07 9.77
C PHE A 208 -10.51 -24.93 8.60
N ASP A 209 -11.39 -25.54 7.83
CA ASP A 209 -11.05 -26.28 6.61
C ASP A 209 -10.47 -25.37 5.53
N ARG A 210 -11.10 -24.21 5.32
CA ARG A 210 -10.62 -23.24 4.33
C ARG A 210 -9.25 -22.67 4.68
N ILE A 211 -9.03 -22.32 5.96
CA ILE A 211 -7.73 -21.82 6.44
C ILE A 211 -6.69 -22.94 6.40
N SER A 212 -7.05 -24.16 6.82
CA SER A 212 -6.19 -25.35 6.72
C SER A 212 -5.68 -25.53 5.29
N LYS A 213 -6.60 -25.57 4.29
CA LYS A 213 -6.26 -25.70 2.87
C LYS A 213 -5.33 -24.59 2.40
N LYS A 214 -5.63 -23.32 2.73
CA LYS A 214 -4.77 -22.18 2.37
C LYS A 214 -3.37 -22.30 2.98
N MET A 215 -3.27 -22.72 4.25
CA MET A 215 -1.98 -22.82 4.95
C MET A 215 -1.13 -23.97 4.40
N ILE A 216 -1.75 -25.13 4.15
CA ILE A 216 -1.09 -26.28 3.52
C ILE A 216 -0.59 -25.90 2.12
N ALA A 217 -1.41 -25.23 1.31
CA ALA A 217 -1.02 -24.78 -0.02
C ALA A 217 0.16 -23.78 0.03
N PHE A 218 0.13 -22.84 0.97
CA PHE A 218 1.20 -21.85 1.14
C PHE A 218 2.53 -22.48 1.56
N GLU A 219 2.53 -23.35 2.58
CA GLU A 219 3.75 -24.03 3.03
C GLU A 219 4.25 -25.06 2.01
N THR A 220 3.35 -25.75 1.29
CA THR A 220 3.73 -26.62 0.17
C THR A 220 4.37 -25.81 -0.96
N GLY A 221 3.79 -24.64 -1.27
CA GLY A 221 4.36 -23.71 -2.26
C GLY A 221 5.77 -23.24 -1.90
N LYS A 222 6.05 -22.96 -0.61
CA LYS A 222 7.41 -22.66 -0.14
C LYS A 222 8.35 -23.83 -0.30
N LEU A 223 7.91 -25.04 0.06
CA LEU A 223 8.72 -26.25 -0.09
C LEU A 223 9.08 -26.50 -1.56
N THR A 224 8.13 -26.28 -2.48
CA THR A 224 8.38 -26.43 -3.93
C THR A 224 9.15 -25.26 -4.55
N ALA A 225 9.21 -24.10 -3.88
CA ALA A 225 9.92 -22.92 -4.37
C ALA A 225 11.39 -22.88 -3.97
N ILE A 226 11.84 -23.75 -3.06
CA ILE A 226 13.26 -23.97 -2.81
C ILE A 226 13.77 -24.75 -4.02
N PRO A 227 14.68 -24.18 -4.85
CA PRO A 227 15.27 -24.91 -5.96
C PRO A 227 15.88 -26.20 -5.41
N SER A 228 15.51 -27.34 -5.96
CA SER A 228 16.20 -28.57 -5.59
C SER A 228 17.64 -28.48 -6.09
N LEU A 229 18.56 -29.21 -5.44
CA LEU A 229 19.93 -29.36 -5.95
C LEU A 229 19.94 -29.81 -7.42
N LYS A 230 18.94 -30.61 -7.82
CA LYS A 230 18.72 -31.05 -9.20
C LYS A 230 18.35 -29.90 -10.14
N ASP A 231 17.51 -28.96 -9.70
CA ASP A 231 17.15 -27.76 -10.47
C ASP A 231 18.33 -26.80 -10.63
N GLU A 232 19.18 -26.69 -9.60
CA GLU A 232 20.42 -25.89 -9.65
C GLU A 232 21.42 -26.48 -10.65
N ILE A 233 21.69 -27.79 -10.54
CA ILE A 233 22.57 -28.51 -11.47
C ILE A 233 22.01 -28.43 -12.90
N ALA A 234 20.71 -28.66 -13.11
CA ALA A 234 20.08 -28.57 -14.44
C ALA A 234 20.18 -27.15 -15.04
N LYS A 235 20.04 -26.12 -14.21
CA LYS A 235 20.19 -24.73 -14.64
C LYS A 235 21.63 -24.41 -15.03
N GLU A 236 22.60 -24.87 -14.26
CA GLU A 236 24.02 -24.70 -14.56
C GLU A 236 24.42 -25.43 -15.85
N LEU A 237 23.89 -26.64 -16.06
CA LEU A 237 24.03 -27.41 -17.30
C LEU A 237 23.49 -26.63 -18.50
N SER A 238 22.28 -26.06 -18.40
CA SER A 238 21.69 -25.23 -19.46
C SER A 238 22.50 -23.96 -19.76
N ALA A 239 23.17 -23.39 -18.75
CA ALA A 239 24.02 -22.22 -18.92
C ALA A 239 25.31 -22.59 -19.68
N ILE A 240 25.93 -23.73 -19.34
CA ILE A 240 27.10 -24.26 -20.03
C ILE A 240 26.77 -24.60 -21.48
N GLU A 241 25.65 -25.28 -21.76
CA GLU A 241 25.21 -25.58 -23.13
C GLU A 241 25.05 -24.31 -23.97
N ARG A 242 24.50 -23.25 -23.37
CA ARG A 242 24.37 -21.95 -24.04
C ARG A 242 25.73 -21.29 -24.29
N GLN A 243 26.68 -21.40 -23.37
CA GLN A 243 28.05 -20.91 -23.56
C GLN A 243 28.78 -21.67 -24.66
N GLN A 244 28.68 -23.00 -24.70
CA GLN A 244 29.24 -23.83 -25.76
C GLN A 244 28.68 -23.42 -27.13
N LYS A 245 27.36 -23.22 -27.23
CA LYS A 245 26.73 -22.75 -28.48
C LYS A 245 27.23 -21.37 -28.92
N ASN A 246 27.39 -20.44 -27.98
CA ASN A 246 27.92 -19.11 -28.29
C ASN A 246 29.39 -19.15 -28.74
N LEU A 247 30.23 -19.99 -28.12
CA LEU A 247 31.63 -20.17 -28.51
C LEU A 247 31.74 -20.81 -29.90
N ALA A 248 30.94 -21.85 -30.18
CA ALA A 248 30.87 -22.46 -31.49
C ALA A 248 30.47 -21.46 -32.58
N GLN A 249 29.51 -20.57 -32.28
CA GLN A 249 29.13 -19.49 -33.17
C GLN A 249 30.27 -18.49 -33.42
N GLN A 250 30.97 -18.04 -32.36
CA GLN A 250 32.12 -17.13 -32.50
C GLN A 250 33.25 -17.75 -33.34
N ILE A 251 33.49 -19.05 -33.17
CA ILE A 251 34.45 -19.80 -33.98
C ILE A 251 34.03 -19.76 -35.46
N GLN A 252 32.76 -20.03 -35.76
CA GLN A 252 32.23 -20.03 -37.12
C GLN A 252 32.30 -18.64 -37.76
N GLU A 253 31.98 -17.58 -37.02
CA GLU A 253 32.07 -16.19 -37.48
C GLU A 253 33.51 -15.81 -37.82
N ARG A 254 34.48 -16.14 -36.96
CA ARG A 254 35.90 -15.87 -37.25
C ARG A 254 36.40 -16.58 -38.50
N LEU A 255 35.97 -17.82 -38.71
CA LEU A 255 36.27 -18.61 -39.91
C LEU A 255 35.70 -17.94 -41.17
N ALA A 256 34.45 -17.48 -41.11
CA ALA A 256 33.81 -16.76 -42.23
C ALA A 256 34.51 -15.43 -42.55
N GLU A 257 35.05 -14.76 -41.53
CA GLU A 257 35.82 -13.52 -41.68
C GLU A 257 37.29 -13.75 -42.10
N GLY A 258 37.72 -15.00 -42.31
CA GLY A 258 39.11 -15.34 -42.66
C GLY A 258 40.13 -15.08 -41.54
N ARG A 259 39.65 -14.91 -40.30
CA ARG A 259 40.52 -14.67 -39.13
C ARG A 259 41.04 -16.00 -38.58
N PRO A 260 42.30 -16.07 -38.15
CA PRO A 260 42.85 -17.28 -37.55
C PRO A 260 42.08 -17.66 -36.27
N ARG A 261 41.88 -18.97 -36.11
CA ARG A 261 41.31 -19.58 -34.90
C ARG A 261 42.23 -19.30 -33.72
N LEU A 262 41.65 -18.99 -32.55
CA LEU A 262 42.40 -18.77 -31.33
C LEU A 262 42.38 -20.05 -30.50
N ALA A 263 43.55 -20.53 -30.09
CA ALA A 263 43.68 -21.74 -29.26
C ALA A 263 42.88 -21.66 -27.95
N ILE A 264 42.77 -20.46 -27.37
CA ILE A 264 42.00 -20.22 -26.14
C ILE A 264 40.51 -20.58 -26.28
N LEU A 265 39.94 -20.55 -27.49
CA LEU A 265 38.54 -20.93 -27.71
C LEU A 265 38.36 -22.45 -27.67
N ASP A 266 39.38 -23.21 -28.07
CA ASP A 266 39.43 -24.67 -27.96
C ASP A 266 39.59 -25.09 -26.51
N ASP A 267 40.53 -24.48 -25.79
CA ASP A 267 40.75 -24.71 -24.36
C ASP A 267 39.46 -24.44 -23.55
N GLN A 268 38.73 -23.36 -23.87
CA GLN A 268 37.45 -23.04 -23.24
C GLN A 268 36.33 -24.04 -23.58
N LEU A 269 36.31 -24.59 -24.79
CA LEU A 269 35.34 -25.60 -25.19
C LEU A 269 35.59 -26.92 -24.44
N ASP A 270 36.85 -27.34 -24.34
CA ASP A 270 37.24 -28.56 -23.63
C ASP A 270 36.93 -28.46 -22.13
N GLU A 271 37.22 -27.32 -21.50
CA GLU A 271 36.86 -27.07 -20.10
C GLU A 271 35.34 -27.12 -19.86
N LEU A 272 34.54 -26.54 -20.77
CA LEU A 272 33.09 -26.55 -20.67
C LEU A 272 32.51 -27.95 -20.92
N GLU A 273 33.08 -28.73 -21.83
CA GLU A 273 32.67 -30.12 -22.11
C GLU A 273 32.91 -31.01 -20.88
N ALA A 274 34.09 -30.90 -20.26
CA ALA A 274 34.43 -31.62 -19.04
C ALA A 274 33.47 -31.28 -17.88
N LYS A 275 33.17 -29.98 -17.70
CA LYS A 275 32.18 -29.52 -16.69
C LYS A 275 30.77 -30.01 -17.01
N ARG A 276 30.36 -30.03 -18.28
CA ARG A 276 29.05 -30.56 -18.69
C ARG A 276 28.92 -32.04 -18.35
N GLU A 277 29.94 -32.84 -18.65
CA GLU A 277 29.94 -34.26 -18.31
C GLU A 277 29.90 -34.51 -16.80
N GLN A 278 30.68 -33.73 -16.03
CA GLN A 278 30.66 -33.82 -14.58
C GLN A 278 29.26 -33.53 -14.03
N LEU A 279 28.65 -32.40 -14.40
CA LEU A 279 27.31 -32.02 -13.93
C LEU A 279 26.23 -32.98 -14.41
N ALA A 280 26.37 -33.56 -15.61
CA ALA A 280 25.44 -34.58 -16.12
C ALA A 280 25.51 -35.88 -15.31
N ARG A 281 26.71 -36.30 -14.90
CA ARG A 281 26.89 -37.46 -14.00
C ARG A 281 26.34 -37.17 -12.61
N GLU A 282 26.64 -35.99 -12.05
CA GLU A 282 26.08 -35.56 -10.77
C GLU A 282 24.54 -35.57 -10.82
N LEU A 283 23.93 -35.02 -11.87
CA LEU A 283 22.48 -35.02 -12.07
C LEU A 283 21.86 -36.43 -12.13
N ALA A 284 22.58 -37.40 -12.72
CA ALA A 284 22.14 -38.79 -12.81
C ALA A 284 22.25 -39.54 -11.47
N THR A 285 23.18 -39.13 -10.59
CA THR A 285 23.40 -39.73 -9.27
C THR A 285 22.56 -39.13 -8.14
N VAL A 286 21.96 -37.95 -8.36
CA VAL A 286 21.04 -37.33 -7.40
C VAL A 286 19.72 -38.11 -7.39
N GLU A 287 19.59 -39.06 -6.48
CA GLU A 287 18.31 -39.71 -6.16
C GLU A 287 17.33 -38.69 -5.59
N GLU A 288 16.07 -38.72 -6.06
CA GLU A 288 15.05 -37.78 -5.59
C GLU A 288 14.75 -37.99 -4.10
N PRO A 289 14.75 -36.92 -3.28
CA PRO A 289 14.09 -36.93 -1.97
C PRO A 289 12.56 -36.89 -2.12
N ALA A 290 11.97 -37.53 -3.13
CA ALA A 290 10.52 -37.54 -3.37
C ALA A 290 9.74 -38.16 -2.19
N GLN A 291 10.37 -39.09 -1.47
CA GLN A 291 9.82 -39.64 -0.21
C GLN A 291 9.85 -38.63 0.94
N ASP A 292 10.90 -37.80 1.04
CA ASP A 292 10.99 -36.73 2.04
C ASP A 292 9.97 -35.62 1.75
N PHE A 293 9.76 -35.24 0.48
CA PHE A 293 8.74 -34.26 0.11
C PHE A 293 7.32 -34.72 0.41
N LYS A 294 6.94 -35.95 0.03
CA LYS A 294 5.63 -36.51 0.39
C LYS A 294 5.45 -36.61 1.90
N GLY A 295 6.49 -37.05 2.62
CA GLY A 295 6.49 -37.12 4.09
C GLY A 295 6.35 -35.74 4.76
N ARG A 296 7.03 -34.72 4.24
CA ARG A 296 6.92 -33.32 4.70
C ARG A 296 5.53 -32.75 4.44
N ILE A 297 4.96 -32.98 3.26
CA ILE A 297 3.59 -32.56 2.94
C ILE A 297 2.58 -33.23 3.87
N GLU A 298 2.73 -34.54 4.14
CA GLU A 298 1.82 -35.25 5.04
C GLU A 298 1.94 -34.73 6.48
N LYS A 299 3.16 -34.48 6.98
CA LYS A 299 3.39 -33.80 8.25
C LYS A 299 2.72 -32.41 8.30
N LEU A 300 2.79 -31.64 7.22
CA LEU A 300 2.11 -30.33 7.12
C LEU A 300 0.59 -30.49 7.21
N LYS A 301 -0.01 -31.47 6.52
CA LYS A 301 -1.45 -31.74 6.63
C LYS A 301 -1.86 -32.12 8.04
N THR A 302 -1.07 -32.98 8.72
CA THR A 302 -1.32 -33.33 10.12
C THR A 302 -1.21 -32.11 11.02
N GLN A 303 -0.18 -31.28 10.83
CA GLN A 303 0.05 -30.08 11.63
C GLN A 303 -1.07 -29.05 11.45
N PHE A 304 -1.45 -28.76 10.21
CA PHE A 304 -2.40 -27.72 9.85
C PHE A 304 -3.82 -28.27 9.61
N ASN A 305 -4.18 -29.40 10.21
CA ASN A 305 -5.54 -29.92 10.13
C ASN A 305 -6.58 -28.95 10.74
N PRO A 306 -7.87 -29.05 10.38
CA PRO A 306 -8.90 -28.11 10.85
C PRO A 306 -8.99 -28.00 12.39
N ALA A 307 -8.83 -29.11 13.12
CA ALA A 307 -8.89 -29.11 14.58
C ALA A 307 -7.74 -28.29 15.20
N ASN A 308 -6.50 -28.51 14.72
CA ASN A 308 -5.31 -27.79 15.16
C ASN A 308 -5.39 -26.31 14.81
N ILE A 309 -5.86 -25.97 13.60
CA ILE A 309 -6.13 -24.59 13.18
C ILE A 309 -7.16 -23.96 14.13
N GLY A 310 -8.22 -24.68 14.49
CA GLY A 310 -9.24 -24.22 15.43
C GLY A 310 -8.67 -23.89 16.80
N ILE A 311 -7.78 -24.74 17.33
CA ILE A 311 -7.07 -24.48 18.60
C ILE A 311 -6.17 -23.24 18.47
N ALA A 312 -5.39 -23.14 17.40
CA ALA A 312 -4.48 -22.01 17.17
C ALA A 312 -5.23 -20.67 17.05
N ILE A 313 -6.33 -20.64 16.30
CA ILE A 313 -7.16 -19.44 16.15
C ILE A 313 -7.81 -19.05 17.48
N ARG A 314 -8.37 -20.01 18.24
CA ARG A 314 -8.92 -19.73 19.58
C ARG A 314 -7.87 -19.13 20.52
N LYS A 315 -6.65 -19.67 20.51
CA LYS A 315 -5.52 -19.12 21.28
C LYS A 315 -5.16 -17.70 20.83
N LEU A 316 -5.10 -17.45 19.52
CA LEU A 316 -4.83 -16.10 18.99
C LEU A 316 -5.92 -15.10 19.38
N ILE A 317 -7.20 -15.47 19.29
CA ILE A 317 -8.32 -14.62 19.73
C ILE A 317 -8.21 -14.33 21.22
N PHE A 318 -7.89 -15.34 22.04
CA PHE A 318 -7.68 -15.16 23.47
C PHE A 318 -6.54 -14.16 23.77
N LEU A 319 -5.39 -14.29 23.10
CA LEU A 319 -4.26 -13.37 23.26
C LEU A 319 -4.56 -11.94 22.74
N ALA A 320 -5.38 -11.83 21.69
CA ALA A 320 -5.77 -10.55 21.11
C ALA A 320 -6.83 -9.80 21.93
N ARG A 321 -7.59 -10.50 22.79
CA ARG A 321 -8.54 -9.91 23.74
C ARG A 321 -7.82 -9.16 24.87
N ASN A 322 -8.57 -8.36 25.61
CA ASN A 322 -8.09 -7.62 26.78
C ASN A 322 -6.88 -6.70 26.51
N ASN A 323 -6.75 -6.19 25.28
CA ASN A 323 -5.73 -5.21 24.90
C ASN A 323 -4.26 -5.65 25.03
N ALA A 324 -3.99 -6.95 25.21
CA ALA A 324 -2.67 -7.39 25.67
C ALA A 324 -1.62 -7.58 24.56
N ASP A 325 -1.99 -8.09 23.38
CA ASP A 325 -1.00 -8.45 22.34
C ASP A 325 -1.34 -7.91 20.94
N GLU A 326 -0.70 -6.79 20.57
CA GLU A 326 -0.78 -6.20 19.21
C GLU A 326 -0.14 -7.09 18.13
N ALA A 327 0.82 -7.95 18.47
CA ALA A 327 1.38 -8.91 17.52
C ALA A 327 0.37 -10.03 17.22
N ALA A 328 -0.37 -10.51 18.22
CA ALA A 328 -1.48 -11.43 18.02
C ALA A 328 -2.57 -10.81 17.13
N LYS A 329 -2.97 -9.55 17.39
CA LYS A 329 -3.92 -8.83 16.52
C LYS A 329 -3.42 -8.75 15.08
N ARG A 330 -2.15 -8.44 14.87
CA ARG A 330 -1.57 -8.39 13.52
C ARG A 330 -1.64 -9.74 12.80
N ARG A 331 -1.39 -10.85 13.51
CA ARG A 331 -1.52 -12.21 12.96
C ARG A 331 -2.98 -12.56 12.64
N LEU A 332 -3.95 -11.99 13.36
CA LEU A 332 -5.39 -12.17 13.09
C LEU A 332 -5.91 -11.30 11.94
N MET A 333 -5.25 -10.21 11.56
CA MET A 333 -5.74 -9.29 10.52
C MET A 333 -6.17 -9.97 9.21
N PRO A 334 -5.40 -10.93 8.63
CA PRO A 334 -5.83 -11.61 7.41
C PRO A 334 -7.12 -12.41 7.60
N ILE A 335 -7.28 -13.06 8.74
CA ILE A 335 -8.47 -13.86 9.08
C ILE A 335 -9.67 -12.93 9.27
N VAL A 336 -9.50 -11.85 10.03
CA VAL A 336 -10.56 -10.86 10.27
C VAL A 336 -11.03 -10.23 8.95
N ARG A 337 -10.11 -9.86 8.05
CA ARG A 337 -10.43 -9.29 6.73
C ARG A 337 -11.10 -10.28 5.77
N ASP A 338 -10.88 -11.58 5.95
CA ASP A 338 -11.51 -12.63 5.15
C ASP A 338 -12.93 -12.97 5.64
N LEU A 339 -13.24 -12.70 6.92
CA LEU A 339 -14.53 -13.01 7.53
C LEU A 339 -15.47 -11.82 7.66
N ILE A 340 -14.91 -10.63 7.89
CA ILE A 340 -15.64 -9.41 8.10
C ILE A 340 -15.34 -8.52 6.91
N GLN A 341 -16.37 -8.14 6.16
CA GLN A 341 -16.23 -7.16 5.10
C GLN A 341 -16.27 -5.74 5.67
N THR A 342 -17.25 -5.48 6.54
CA THR A 342 -17.51 -4.17 7.11
C THR A 342 -18.02 -4.29 8.55
N VAL A 343 -17.60 -3.36 9.41
CA VAL A 343 -18.16 -3.17 10.76
C VAL A 343 -18.97 -1.87 10.75
N VAL A 344 -20.27 -1.99 10.94
CA VAL A 344 -21.22 -0.88 10.89
C VAL A 344 -21.47 -0.33 12.30
N ILE A 345 -21.26 0.97 12.49
CA ILE A 345 -21.44 1.66 13.77
C ILE A 345 -22.74 2.49 13.72
N GLY A 346 -23.73 2.02 14.48
CA GLY A 346 -25.01 2.69 14.67
C GLY A 346 -24.93 3.94 15.55
N LYS A 347 -26.02 4.72 15.54
CA LYS A 347 -26.26 5.73 16.57
C LYS A 347 -26.48 5.02 17.92
N THR A 348 -26.18 5.70 19.02
CA THR A 348 -26.71 5.22 20.31
C THR A 348 -28.22 5.51 20.28
N PRO A 349 -29.08 4.55 20.65
CA PRO A 349 -30.50 4.81 20.79
C PRO A 349 -30.77 5.95 21.77
#